data_AF-A0A7S3AZ53-F1
#
_entry.id   AF-A0A7S3AZ53-F1
#
_cell.length_a   1.000
_cell.length_b   1.000
_cell.length_c   1.000
_cell.angle_alpha   90.00
_cell.angle_beta   90.00
_cell.angle_gamma   90.00
#
_symmetry.space_group_name_H-M   'P 1'
#
loop_
_entity.id
_entity.type
_entity.pdbx_description
1 polymer ?
#
loop_
_entity_poly.entity_id
_entity_poly.type
_entity_poly.pdbx_seq_one_letter_code
_entity_poly.pdbx_strand_id
1 'polypeptide(L)'
;RWGVDYLKYDSCWASNDHETAFVEYAAMRDALNSTGRPVLYSLCGWNAWYATEGARLANSWRIAADCDEWANVYVAVRTNEALHAYAGPGHYNDPDMLLGSNPEAPAQLHPKQVQAQFSLWAVMAAPLLIGSRLLDMPASDLETYLNAEVIAIDQDPLGVQGVPVWSNCPAFAPRDNWWNSPWSMPHEVAVAWSQALAALATVTLTS
;
A
#
# COMPACT_ATOMS: atom_id res chain seq x y z
N ARG A 1 27.06 -6.74 14.13
CA ARG A 1 25.82 -6.67 13.32
C ARG A 1 24.74 -6.00 14.18
N TRP A 2 23.84 -5.19 13.61
CA TRP A 2 22.87 -4.37 14.38
C TRP A 2 21.55 -5.06 14.72
N GLY A 3 21.33 -6.30 14.27
CA GLY A 3 20.11 -7.05 14.60
C GLY A 3 18.85 -6.56 13.87
N VAL A 4 18.98 -5.97 12.68
CA VAL A 4 17.85 -5.52 11.84
C VAL A 4 16.87 -6.67 11.56
N ASP A 5 15.57 -6.37 11.60
CA ASP A 5 14.47 -7.32 11.36
C ASP A 5 13.60 -6.95 10.15
N TYR A 6 13.79 -5.75 9.57
CA TYR A 6 13.05 -5.24 8.42
C TYR A 6 13.99 -4.44 7.51
N LEU A 7 13.92 -4.67 6.20
CA LEU A 7 14.62 -3.88 5.18
C LEU A 7 13.64 -3.39 4.11
N LYS A 8 13.42 -2.07 4.05
CA LYS A 8 12.94 -1.37 2.85
C LYS A 8 14.12 -1.19 1.90
N TYR A 9 13.99 -1.63 0.65
CA TYR A 9 15.06 -1.55 -0.34
C TYR A 9 14.60 -0.79 -1.59
N ASP A 10 15.12 0.44 -1.68
CA ASP A 10 14.73 1.46 -2.65
C ASP A 10 15.34 1.22 -4.06
N SER A 11 14.67 1.73 -5.10
CA SER A 11 15.12 1.69 -6.49
C SER A 11 15.59 3.05 -7.03
N CYS A 12 15.79 4.05 -6.18
CA CYS A 12 16.45 5.30 -6.59
C CYS A 12 17.75 4.99 -7.38
N TRP A 13 17.88 5.54 -8.59
CA TRP A 13 19.03 5.36 -9.49
C TRP A 13 19.28 3.92 -9.99
N ALA A 14 18.33 3.01 -9.78
CA ALA A 14 18.36 1.67 -10.38
C ALA A 14 18.00 1.71 -11.87
N SER A 15 18.19 0.57 -12.54
CA SER A 15 17.72 0.40 -13.92
C SER A 15 16.19 0.47 -13.99
N ASN A 16 15.66 1.13 -15.02
CA ASN A 16 14.23 1.08 -15.34
C ASN A 16 13.85 -0.20 -16.12
N ASP A 17 14.81 -1.06 -16.44
CA ASP A 17 14.56 -2.36 -17.05
C ASP A 17 14.07 -3.38 -16.00
N HIS A 18 12.89 -3.97 -16.23
CA HIS A 18 12.21 -4.81 -15.24
C HIS A 18 13.02 -6.05 -14.87
N GLU A 19 13.61 -6.71 -15.87
CA GLU A 19 14.40 -7.92 -15.66
C GLU A 19 15.67 -7.62 -14.84
N THR A 20 16.33 -6.50 -15.14
CA THR A 20 17.47 -6.02 -14.37
C THR A 20 17.07 -5.74 -12.92
N ALA A 21 15.94 -5.06 -12.68
CA ALA A 21 15.45 -4.78 -11.33
C ALA A 21 15.16 -6.07 -10.54
N PHE A 22 14.57 -7.10 -11.16
CA PHE A 22 14.34 -8.38 -10.50
C PHE A 22 15.64 -9.10 -10.11
N VAL A 23 16.68 -9.02 -10.95
CA VAL A 23 18.00 -9.56 -10.65
C VAL A 23 18.64 -8.84 -9.45
N GLU A 24 18.55 -7.51 -9.41
CA GLU A 24 19.10 -6.69 -8.31
C GLU A 24 18.39 -6.99 -6.98
N TYR A 25 17.06 -7.09 -6.99
CA TYR A 25 16.28 -7.46 -5.82
C TYR A 25 16.54 -8.90 -5.36
N ALA A 26 16.71 -9.84 -6.29
CA ALA A 26 17.07 -11.22 -5.97
C ALA A 26 18.44 -11.32 -5.30
N ALA A 27 19.43 -10.55 -5.77
CA ALA A 27 20.76 -10.50 -5.17
C ALA A 27 20.71 -10.05 -3.70
N MET A 28 19.91 -9.04 -3.37
CA MET A 28 19.76 -8.59 -1.98
C MET A 28 18.94 -9.59 -1.13
N ARG A 29 17.87 -10.19 -1.66
CA ARG A 29 17.14 -11.29 -1.00
C ARG A 29 18.10 -12.43 -0.60
N ASP A 30 18.95 -12.86 -1.53
CA ASP A 30 19.88 -13.96 -1.30
C ASP A 30 20.98 -13.58 -0.29
N ALA A 31 21.44 -12.32 -0.33
CA ALA A 31 22.34 -11.77 0.67
C ALA A 31 21.71 -11.78 2.07
N LEU A 32 20.45 -11.34 2.22
CA LEU A 32 19.72 -11.39 3.49
C LEU A 32 19.59 -12.83 4.01
N ASN A 33 19.17 -13.77 3.16
CA ASN A 33 19.05 -15.18 3.52
C ASN A 33 20.39 -15.78 3.98
N SER A 34 21.49 -15.43 3.31
CA SER A 34 22.84 -15.91 3.67
C SER A 34 23.29 -15.47 5.06
N THR A 35 22.66 -14.44 5.64
CA THR A 35 22.97 -14.00 7.00
C THR A 35 22.52 -14.99 8.08
N GLY A 36 21.56 -15.87 7.76
CA GLY A 36 20.90 -16.78 8.69
C GLY A 36 19.91 -16.11 9.65
N ARG A 37 19.68 -14.79 9.54
CA ARG A 37 18.69 -14.05 10.32
C ARG A 37 17.45 -13.80 9.47
N PRO A 38 16.24 -14.12 9.95
CA PRO A 38 15.01 -13.67 9.30
C PRO A 38 14.93 -12.14 9.27
N VAL A 39 14.72 -11.58 8.09
CA VAL A 39 14.53 -10.14 7.87
C VAL A 39 13.35 -9.99 6.92
N LEU A 40 12.33 -9.24 7.31
CA LEU A 40 11.22 -8.90 6.43
C LEU A 40 11.75 -8.02 5.30
N TYR A 41 11.56 -8.46 4.07
CA TYR A 41 12.07 -7.77 2.90
C TYR A 41 10.97 -7.04 2.14
N SER A 42 11.13 -5.73 1.96
CA SER A 42 10.17 -4.83 1.31
C SER A 42 10.82 -4.14 0.11
N LEU A 43 10.29 -4.41 -1.09
CA LEU A 43 10.73 -3.81 -2.36
C LEU A 43 10.10 -2.43 -2.50
N CYS A 44 10.91 -1.42 -2.81
CA CYS A 44 10.47 -0.05 -3.02
C CYS A 44 10.84 0.45 -4.43
N GLY A 45 10.19 -0.13 -5.45
CA GLY A 45 10.40 0.20 -6.86
C GLY A 45 9.24 0.92 -7.55
N TRP A 46 8.16 1.21 -6.82
CA TRP A 46 7.06 2.12 -7.21
C TRP A 46 6.19 1.74 -8.43
N ASN A 47 6.23 0.48 -8.88
CA ASN A 47 5.55 0.08 -10.10
C ASN A 47 4.68 -1.18 -9.93
N ALA A 48 3.54 -1.20 -10.62
CA ALA A 48 2.59 -2.32 -10.55
C ALA A 48 3.16 -3.63 -11.11
N TRP A 49 4.09 -3.56 -12.06
CA TRP A 49 4.70 -4.74 -12.69
C TRP A 49 5.58 -5.55 -11.72
N TYR A 50 5.94 -5.02 -10.54
CA TYR A 50 6.59 -5.84 -9.51
C TYR A 50 5.70 -6.97 -9.03
N ALA A 51 4.37 -6.86 -9.12
CA ALA A 51 3.45 -7.85 -8.62
C ALA A 51 3.63 -9.24 -9.25
N THR A 52 4.10 -9.32 -10.51
CA THR A 52 4.28 -10.61 -11.19
C THR A 52 5.40 -11.46 -10.58
N GLU A 53 6.39 -10.83 -9.94
CA GLU A 53 7.56 -11.50 -9.36
C GLU A 53 7.71 -11.27 -7.85
N GLY A 54 6.92 -10.35 -7.29
CA GLY A 54 7.05 -9.86 -5.92
C GLY A 54 7.08 -10.98 -4.87
N ALA A 55 6.13 -11.92 -4.96
CA ALA A 55 6.03 -13.07 -4.04
C ALA A 55 7.25 -14.00 -4.09
N ARG A 56 7.97 -14.07 -5.22
CA ARG A 56 9.23 -14.83 -5.33
C ARG A 56 10.41 -14.09 -4.73
N LEU A 57 10.35 -12.76 -4.70
CA LEU A 57 11.46 -11.89 -4.32
C LEU A 57 11.39 -11.48 -2.84
N ALA A 58 10.21 -11.27 -2.27
CA ALA A 58 10.07 -10.56 -1.01
C ALA A 58 8.73 -10.76 -0.28
N ASN A 59 8.60 -10.10 0.88
CA ASN A 59 7.38 -10.12 1.70
C ASN A 59 6.42 -8.98 1.35
N SER A 60 6.90 -7.90 0.74
CA SER A 60 6.04 -6.88 0.14
C SER A 60 6.75 -6.14 -1.00
N TRP A 61 5.97 -5.49 -1.87
CA TRP A 61 6.49 -4.68 -2.98
C TRP A 61 5.62 -3.46 -3.25
N ARG A 62 6.28 -2.29 -3.37
CA ARG A 62 5.63 -1.02 -3.69
C ARG A 62 5.03 -1.05 -5.08
N ILE A 63 3.71 -0.91 -5.17
CA ILE A 63 2.93 -0.99 -6.42
C ILE A 63 2.68 0.36 -7.09
N ALA A 64 2.96 1.47 -6.40
CA ALA A 64 2.77 2.82 -6.89
C ALA A 64 3.81 3.78 -6.31
N ALA A 65 3.82 5.00 -6.85
CA ALA A 65 4.60 6.14 -6.37
C ALA A 65 4.31 6.47 -4.89
N ASP A 66 5.13 7.35 -4.32
CA ASP A 66 4.95 7.77 -2.94
C ASP A 66 3.61 8.47 -2.73
N CYS A 67 2.95 8.17 -1.62
CA CYS A 67 1.76 8.88 -1.16
C CYS A 67 2.19 10.10 -0.34
N ASP A 68 1.93 11.29 -0.86
CA ASP A 68 2.15 12.59 -0.18
C ASP A 68 0.88 13.45 -0.14
N GLU A 69 -0.15 13.08 -0.90
CA GLU A 69 -1.46 13.71 -0.91
C GLU A 69 -2.58 12.71 -1.24
N TRP A 70 -3.83 13.16 -1.12
CA TRP A 70 -5.01 12.32 -1.39
C TRP A 70 -5.06 11.79 -2.82
N ALA A 71 -4.52 12.54 -3.79
CA ALA A 71 -4.45 12.11 -5.19
C ALA A 71 -3.61 10.84 -5.37
N ASN A 72 -2.48 10.78 -4.66
CA ASN A 72 -1.57 9.64 -4.72
C ASN A 72 -2.17 8.43 -4.01
N VAL A 73 -2.87 8.63 -2.89
CA VAL A 73 -3.65 7.58 -2.21
C VAL A 73 -4.68 6.99 -3.17
N TYR A 74 -5.43 7.83 -3.88
CA TYR A 74 -6.40 7.37 -4.87
C TYR A 74 -5.73 6.55 -5.98
N VAL A 75 -4.63 7.03 -6.55
CA VAL A 75 -3.88 6.31 -7.58
C VAL A 75 -3.39 4.95 -7.07
N ALA A 76 -2.87 4.88 -5.84
CA ALA A 76 -2.42 3.64 -5.23
C ALA A 76 -3.57 2.64 -5.06
N VAL A 77 -4.74 3.08 -4.57
CA VAL A 77 -5.96 2.24 -4.47
C VAL A 77 -6.32 1.67 -5.84
N ARG A 78 -6.49 2.55 -6.84
CA ARG A 78 -6.93 2.14 -8.18
C ARG A 78 -5.91 1.24 -8.89
N THR A 79 -4.63 1.38 -8.57
CA THR A 79 -3.59 0.46 -9.05
C THR A 79 -3.72 -0.89 -8.37
N ASN A 80 -3.90 -0.90 -7.05
CA ASN A 80 -3.96 -2.12 -6.27
C ASN A 80 -5.21 -2.96 -6.55
N GLU A 81 -6.33 -2.34 -6.95
CA GLU A 81 -7.55 -3.04 -7.43
C GLU A 81 -7.25 -4.15 -8.45
N ALA A 82 -6.30 -3.91 -9.36
CA ALA A 82 -5.93 -4.85 -10.42
C ALA A 82 -4.94 -5.94 -9.97
N LEU A 83 -4.38 -5.82 -8.77
CA LEU A 83 -3.25 -6.65 -8.29
C LEU A 83 -3.64 -7.64 -7.20
N HIS A 84 -4.93 -7.73 -6.86
CA HIS A 84 -5.42 -8.57 -5.76
C HIS A 84 -5.00 -10.05 -5.84
N ALA A 85 -4.80 -10.59 -7.06
CA ALA A 85 -4.41 -11.98 -7.28
C ALA A 85 -2.95 -12.29 -6.89
N TYR A 86 -2.11 -11.26 -6.70
CA TYR A 86 -0.70 -11.41 -6.35
C TYR A 86 -0.44 -11.32 -4.85
N ALA A 87 -1.39 -10.81 -4.06
CA ALA A 87 -1.28 -10.71 -2.60
C ALA A 87 -1.78 -11.99 -1.92
N GLY A 88 -1.19 -12.31 -0.77
CA GLY A 88 -1.56 -13.48 0.03
C GLY A 88 -0.66 -13.65 1.26
N PRO A 89 -0.91 -14.68 2.09
CA PRO A 89 -0.15 -14.91 3.30
C PRO A 89 1.38 -14.94 3.08
N GLY A 90 2.06 -13.94 3.65
CA GLY A 90 3.52 -13.80 3.59
C GLY A 90 4.07 -12.95 2.45
N HIS A 91 3.21 -12.44 1.55
CA HIS A 91 3.58 -11.60 0.41
C HIS A 91 2.47 -10.61 0.03
N TYR A 92 2.70 -9.31 0.15
CA TYR A 92 1.63 -8.30 0.05
C TYR A 92 1.96 -7.18 -0.94
N ASN A 93 0.93 -6.72 -1.67
CA ASN A 93 1.02 -5.47 -2.41
C ASN A 93 1.17 -4.32 -1.41
N ASP A 94 2.15 -3.44 -1.63
CA ASP A 94 2.42 -2.27 -0.78
C ASP A 94 1.99 -0.97 -1.51
N PRO A 95 0.79 -0.44 -1.20
CA PRO A 95 0.31 0.83 -1.72
C PRO A 95 0.93 2.06 -1.02
N ASP A 96 2.02 1.90 -0.27
CA ASP A 96 2.74 2.90 0.53
C ASP A 96 2.20 3.14 1.95
N MET A 97 2.90 3.96 2.72
CA MET A 97 2.59 4.26 4.13
C MET A 97 1.25 5.00 4.36
N LEU A 98 0.72 4.88 5.59
CA LEU A 98 -0.45 5.61 6.08
C LEU A 98 -0.10 7.07 6.38
N LEU A 99 -0.88 8.00 5.82
CA LEU A 99 -0.75 9.44 6.00
C LEU A 99 -1.69 9.96 7.08
N GLY A 100 -1.26 10.98 7.82
CA GLY A 100 -2.03 11.57 8.92
C GLY A 100 -2.66 12.91 8.55
N SER A 101 -3.37 13.49 9.51
CA SER A 101 -4.04 14.79 9.40
C SER A 101 -3.36 15.89 10.22
N ASN A 102 -2.11 15.69 10.67
CA ASN A 102 -1.39 16.72 11.42
C ASN A 102 -1.13 17.94 10.49
N PRO A 103 -1.62 19.14 10.82
CA PRO A 103 -1.47 20.33 9.97
C PRO A 103 -0.03 20.85 9.85
N GLU A 104 0.90 20.33 10.65
CA GLU A 104 2.34 20.66 10.58
C GLU A 104 3.14 19.63 9.77
N ALA A 105 2.51 18.54 9.32
CA ALA A 105 3.17 17.51 8.52
C ALA A 105 3.39 17.97 7.06
N PRO A 106 4.48 17.54 6.42
CA PRO A 106 4.76 17.88 5.02
C PRO A 106 3.74 17.28 4.04
N ALA A 107 3.15 16.13 4.42
CA ALA A 107 2.05 15.46 3.74
C ALA A 107 0.91 15.32 4.74
N GLN A 108 -0.29 15.76 4.37
CA GLN A 108 -1.44 15.75 5.26
C GLN A 108 -2.73 15.43 4.51
N LEU A 109 -3.62 14.69 5.15
CA LEU A 109 -4.96 14.38 4.68
C LEU A 109 -6.02 15.01 5.58
N HIS A 110 -7.25 15.15 5.09
CA HIS A 110 -8.39 15.43 5.95
C HIS A 110 -8.66 14.22 6.88
N PRO A 111 -9.12 14.38 8.14
CA PRO A 111 -9.35 13.23 9.03
C PRO A 111 -10.24 12.11 8.45
N LYS A 112 -11.26 12.48 7.66
CA LYS A 112 -12.09 11.50 6.93
C LYS A 112 -11.31 10.73 5.85
N GLN A 113 -10.34 11.38 5.20
CA GLN A 113 -9.45 10.74 4.22
C GLN A 113 -8.46 9.80 4.91
N VAL A 114 -7.95 10.14 6.10
CA VAL A 114 -7.14 9.24 6.94
C VAL A 114 -7.95 7.97 7.28
N GLN A 115 -9.18 8.14 7.75
CA GLN A 115 -10.09 7.02 8.03
C GLN A 115 -10.36 6.15 6.79
N ALA A 116 -10.60 6.76 5.64
CA ALA A 116 -10.82 6.06 4.38
C ALA A 116 -9.56 5.31 3.91
N GLN A 117 -8.38 5.94 3.97
CA GLN A 117 -7.11 5.30 3.61
C GLN A 117 -6.86 4.06 4.49
N PHE A 118 -6.99 4.21 5.81
CA PHE A 118 -6.78 3.11 6.75
C PHE A 118 -7.72 1.93 6.49
N SER A 119 -9.01 2.22 6.26
CA SER A 119 -10.01 1.19 5.94
C SER A 119 -9.71 0.49 4.62
N LEU A 120 -9.25 1.22 3.60
CA LEU A 120 -8.90 0.65 2.30
C LEU A 120 -7.65 -0.23 2.40
N TRP A 121 -6.61 0.21 3.11
CA TRP A 121 -5.39 -0.58 3.26
C TRP A 121 -5.70 -1.90 3.96
N ALA A 122 -6.52 -1.85 5.01
CA ALA A 122 -6.94 -3.03 5.74
C ALA A 122 -7.72 -4.01 4.86
N VAL A 123 -8.73 -3.54 4.12
CA VAL A 123 -9.49 -4.41 3.21
C VAL A 123 -8.61 -4.95 2.09
N MET A 124 -7.59 -4.19 1.66
CA MET A 124 -6.65 -4.62 0.64
C MET A 124 -5.54 -5.56 1.16
N ALA A 125 -5.53 -5.92 2.44
CA ALA A 125 -4.46 -6.69 3.09
C ALA A 125 -3.06 -6.07 2.84
N ALA A 126 -2.98 -4.74 2.94
CA ALA A 126 -1.77 -3.96 2.70
C ALA A 126 -0.96 -3.77 3.99
N PRO A 127 0.37 -3.57 3.92
CA PRO A 127 1.15 -3.18 5.10
C PRO A 127 0.60 -1.91 5.78
N LEU A 128 0.20 -2.02 7.04
CA LEU A 128 -0.24 -0.88 7.87
C LEU A 128 0.96 -0.19 8.54
N LEU A 129 1.72 0.59 7.76
CA LEU A 129 2.89 1.33 8.23
C LEU A 129 2.53 2.80 8.48
N ILE A 130 2.53 3.25 9.74
CA ILE A 130 2.24 4.65 10.08
C ILE A 130 3.40 5.55 9.63
N GLY A 131 3.15 6.41 8.64
CA GLY A 131 4.09 7.44 8.18
C GLY A 131 3.99 8.76 8.96
N SER A 132 3.01 8.87 9.87
CA SER A 132 2.74 10.07 10.66
C SER A 132 3.64 10.18 11.89
N ARG A 133 3.87 11.40 12.34
CA ARG A 133 4.61 11.66 13.58
C ARG A 133 3.80 11.21 14.79
N LEU A 134 4.32 10.24 15.53
CA LEU A 134 3.60 9.61 16.65
C LEU A 134 3.49 10.50 17.89
N LEU A 135 4.45 11.40 18.11
CA LEU A 135 4.53 12.21 19.34
C LEU A 135 3.50 13.35 19.40
N ASP A 136 2.92 13.72 18.27
CA ASP A 136 1.94 14.80 18.12
C ASP A 136 0.78 14.40 17.19
N MET A 137 0.43 13.12 17.21
CA MET A 137 -0.67 12.59 16.42
C MET A 137 -2.01 13.21 16.85
N PRO A 138 -2.81 13.76 15.91
CA PRO A 138 -4.17 14.21 16.18
C PRO A 138 -5.03 13.10 16.78
N ALA A 139 -5.95 13.45 17.68
CA ALA A 139 -6.82 12.46 18.33
C ALA A 139 -7.68 11.66 17.33
N SER A 140 -8.09 12.27 16.22
CA SER A 140 -8.83 11.61 15.13
C SER A 140 -8.02 10.52 14.43
N ASP A 141 -6.73 10.75 14.24
CA ASP A 141 -5.83 9.78 13.62
C ASP A 141 -5.56 8.62 14.56
N LEU A 142 -5.37 8.94 15.85
CA LEU A 142 -5.20 7.91 16.89
C LEU A 142 -6.45 7.02 17.01
N GLU A 143 -7.64 7.61 17.00
CA GLU A 143 -8.91 6.86 16.97
C GLU A 143 -8.99 5.96 15.74
N THR A 144 -8.58 6.47 14.58
CA THR A 144 -8.55 5.70 13.32
C THR A 144 -7.59 4.52 13.41
N TYR A 145 -6.32 4.77 13.75
CA TYR A 145 -5.26 3.75 13.77
C TYR A 145 -5.37 2.75 14.92
N LEU A 146 -6.17 3.03 15.94
CA LEU A 146 -6.48 2.10 17.03
C LEU A 146 -7.78 1.32 16.81
N ASN A 147 -8.45 1.48 15.67
CA ASN A 147 -9.69 0.75 15.40
C ASN A 147 -9.42 -0.75 15.22
N ALA A 148 -9.69 -1.52 16.29
CA ALA A 148 -9.43 -2.95 16.34
C ALA A 148 -10.25 -3.78 15.34
N GLU A 149 -11.43 -3.31 14.94
CA GLU A 149 -12.27 -4.00 13.94
C GLU A 149 -11.64 -3.89 12.55
N VAL A 150 -11.14 -2.70 12.19
CA VAL A 150 -10.43 -2.49 10.92
C VAL A 150 -9.10 -3.23 10.90
N ILE A 151 -8.36 -3.26 12.02
CA ILE A 151 -7.13 -4.05 12.13
C ILE A 151 -7.44 -5.55 11.99
N ALA A 152 -8.54 -6.04 12.58
CA ALA A 152 -8.91 -7.45 12.46
C ALA A 152 -9.22 -7.86 11.02
N ILE A 153 -9.78 -6.96 10.21
CA ILE A 153 -9.99 -7.15 8.76
C ILE A 153 -8.66 -7.31 8.02
N ASP A 154 -7.66 -6.47 8.34
CA ASP A 154 -6.32 -6.54 7.75
C ASP A 154 -5.56 -7.81 8.15
N GLN A 155 -5.66 -8.17 9.43
CA GLN A 155 -4.93 -9.28 10.04
C GLN A 155 -5.69 -10.61 9.91
N ASP A 156 -6.69 -10.68 9.03
CA ASP A 156 -7.40 -11.93 8.77
C ASP A 156 -6.41 -13.01 8.28
N PRO A 157 -6.37 -14.21 8.89
CA PRO A 157 -5.39 -15.24 8.55
C PRO A 157 -5.42 -15.73 7.11
N LEU A 158 -6.50 -15.50 6.38
CA LEU A 158 -6.57 -15.83 4.95
C LEU A 158 -5.66 -14.93 4.12
N GLY A 159 -5.40 -13.70 4.58
CA GLY A 159 -4.56 -12.73 3.90
C GLY A 159 -5.04 -12.40 2.49
N VAL A 160 -6.34 -12.57 2.20
CA VAL A 160 -6.89 -12.34 0.87
C VAL A 160 -7.25 -10.87 0.72
N GLN A 161 -6.55 -10.20 -0.18
CA GLN A 161 -6.89 -8.85 -0.61
C GLN A 161 -8.34 -8.79 -1.10
N GLY A 162 -9.11 -7.85 -0.54
CA GLY A 162 -10.47 -7.58 -0.97
C GLY A 162 -10.52 -7.13 -2.43
N VAL A 163 -11.69 -7.29 -3.04
CA VAL A 163 -11.95 -6.85 -4.42
C VAL A 163 -13.15 -5.90 -4.46
N PRO A 164 -13.16 -4.89 -5.36
CA PRO A 164 -14.35 -4.09 -5.61
C PRO A 164 -15.48 -4.96 -6.14
N VAL A 165 -16.64 -4.92 -5.49
CA VAL A 165 -17.89 -5.54 -6.00
C VAL A 165 -18.81 -4.53 -6.67
N TRP A 166 -18.62 -3.25 -6.37
CA TRP A 166 -19.30 -2.14 -7.02
C TRP A 166 -18.44 -0.89 -6.92
N SER A 167 -18.44 -0.11 -8.00
CA SER A 167 -17.73 1.16 -8.07
C SER A 167 -18.40 2.09 -9.07
N ASN A 168 -18.51 3.37 -8.73
CA ASN A 168 -18.84 4.45 -9.67
C ASN A 168 -17.60 5.22 -10.15
N CYS A 169 -16.39 4.71 -9.87
CA CYS A 169 -15.15 5.27 -10.37
C CYS A 169 -15.14 5.31 -11.91
N PRO A 170 -14.56 6.36 -12.52
CA PRO A 170 -14.14 6.29 -13.92
C PRO A 170 -13.15 5.14 -14.15
N ALA A 171 -13.09 4.67 -15.39
CA ALA A 171 -12.06 3.74 -15.84
C ALA A 171 -10.67 4.27 -15.50
N PHE A 172 -9.82 3.39 -14.96
CA PHE A 172 -8.46 3.71 -14.57
C PHE A 172 -7.51 2.75 -15.27
N ALA A 173 -6.43 3.29 -15.82
CA ALA A 173 -5.33 2.51 -16.34
C ALA A 173 -4.08 2.95 -15.56
N PRO A 174 -3.43 2.03 -14.81
CA PRO A 174 -2.15 2.31 -14.19
C PRO A 174 -1.17 2.83 -15.24
N ARG A 175 -0.38 3.87 -14.91
CA ARG A 175 0.66 4.38 -15.79
C ARG A 175 2.01 4.15 -15.14
N ASP A 176 2.94 3.58 -15.90
CA ASP A 176 4.33 3.34 -15.47
C ASP A 176 5.17 4.64 -15.39
N ASN A 177 4.58 5.80 -15.72
CA ASN A 177 5.24 7.11 -15.68
C ASN A 177 4.49 8.14 -14.81
N TRP A 178 4.93 8.19 -13.56
CA TRP A 178 4.53 8.98 -12.39
C TRP A 178 4.46 10.51 -12.56
N TRP A 179 4.93 11.08 -13.67
CA TRP A 179 4.93 12.55 -13.87
C TRP A 179 3.60 13.13 -14.39
N ASN A 180 2.65 12.30 -14.87
CA ASN A 180 1.47 12.80 -15.59
C ASN A 180 0.20 11.97 -15.31
N SER A 181 -0.24 11.90 -14.06
CA SER A 181 -1.63 11.49 -13.77
C SER A 181 -2.54 12.72 -13.73
N PRO A 182 -3.59 12.81 -14.57
CA PRO A 182 -4.44 13.98 -14.62
C PRO A 182 -5.32 14.09 -13.35
N TRP A 183 -5.20 15.26 -12.73
CA TRP A 183 -5.79 15.80 -11.50
C TRP A 183 -7.32 15.82 -11.37
N SER A 184 -8.07 15.07 -12.18
CA SER A 184 -9.53 15.02 -12.03
C SER A 184 -9.94 13.80 -11.22
N MET A 185 -9.84 13.91 -9.90
CA MET A 185 -10.59 13.01 -9.02
C MET A 185 -12.08 13.37 -9.14
N PRO A 186 -12.99 12.40 -9.32
CA PRO A 186 -14.42 12.68 -9.25
C PRO A 186 -14.75 13.19 -7.84
N HIS A 187 -15.63 14.19 -7.75
CA HIS A 187 -15.97 14.87 -6.49
C HIS A 187 -16.49 13.90 -5.40
N GLU A 188 -17.21 12.84 -5.81
CA GLU A 188 -17.68 11.78 -4.92
C GLU A 188 -17.57 10.42 -5.62
N VAL A 189 -16.76 9.54 -5.06
CA VAL A 189 -16.63 8.15 -5.49
C VAL A 189 -16.93 7.24 -4.32
N ALA A 190 -17.67 6.17 -4.56
CA ALA A 190 -17.88 5.12 -3.59
C ALA A 190 -17.44 3.79 -4.19
N VAL A 191 -16.66 3.04 -3.42
CA VAL A 191 -16.24 1.69 -3.78
C VAL A 191 -16.68 0.76 -2.66
N ALA A 192 -17.47 -0.24 -3.03
CA ALA A 192 -17.82 -1.33 -2.14
C ALA A 192 -16.86 -2.48 -2.37
N TRP A 193 -16.22 -2.95 -1.31
CA TRP A 193 -15.26 -4.03 -1.34
C TRP A 193 -15.80 -5.24 -0.59
N SER A 194 -15.46 -6.43 -1.07
CA SER A 194 -15.61 -7.67 -0.32
C SER A 194 -14.29 -8.41 -0.22
N GLN A 195 -13.99 -8.94 0.94
CA GLN A 195 -12.97 -10.00 1.07
C GLN A 195 -13.54 -11.35 0.63
N ALA A 196 -12.67 -12.28 0.25
CA ALA A 196 -13.07 -13.62 -0.22
C ALA A 196 -13.85 -14.43 0.86
N LEU A 197 -13.79 -14.03 2.13
CA LEU A 197 -14.61 -14.56 3.22
C LEU A 197 -15.41 -13.46 3.94
N ALA A 198 -16.30 -12.82 3.18
CA ALA A 198 -17.56 -12.16 3.57
C ALA A 198 -17.57 -11.11 4.72
N ALA A 199 -17.41 -9.84 4.33
CA ALA A 199 -18.20 -8.69 4.78
C ALA A 199 -18.12 -7.62 3.66
N LEU A 200 -19.20 -6.87 3.42
CA LEU A 200 -19.16 -5.72 2.51
C LEU A 200 -18.75 -4.48 3.29
N ALA A 201 -17.61 -3.89 2.93
CA ALA A 201 -17.21 -2.58 3.41
C ALA A 201 -17.48 -1.54 2.30
N THR A 202 -18.20 -0.48 2.61
CA THR A 202 -18.35 0.66 1.69
C THR A 202 -17.39 1.74 2.13
N VAL A 203 -16.46 2.11 1.26
CA VAL A 203 -15.58 3.25 1.48
C VAL A 203 -15.91 4.35 0.49
N THR A 204 -16.13 5.56 1.01
CA THR A 204 -16.38 6.76 0.20
C THR A 204 -15.08 7.55 0.07
N LEU A 205 -14.64 7.77 -1.17
CA LEU A 205 -13.54 8.64 -1.53
C LEU A 205 -14.12 10.01 -1.92
N THR A 206 -13.96 11.00 -1.03
CA THR A 206 -14.42 12.38 -1.27
C THR A 206 -13.22 13.32 -1.41
N SER A 207 -13.34 14.30 -2.32
CA SER A 207 -12.36 15.41 -2.44
C SER A 207 -12.42 16.36 -1.26
#